data_AF-C9YEV9-F1
#
_entry.id   AF-C9YEV9-F1
#
_cell.length_a   1.000
_cell.length_b   1.000
_cell.length_c   1.000
_cell.angle_alpha   90.00
_cell.angle_beta   90.00
_cell.angle_gamma   90.00
#
_symmetry.space_group_name_H-M   'P 1'
#
loop_
_entity.id
_entity.type
_entity.pdbx_description
1 polymer ?
#
loop_
_entity_poly.entity_id
_entity_poly.type
_entity_poly.pdbx_seq_one_letter_code
_entity_poly.pdbx_strand_id
1 'polypeptide(L)'
;MGRPTLPRAAGRHRPFCLDQGRLGHHARRPGGSRLHADGDCHLEVCVSATPNHPLSNQELLAHIPSALLADLMLKRQWMLTTAESCTGGMIAAACTDLAGSSAWFERGFVTYSNEAKSDMLGVPAELIATHGAVSEPVARAMASGALQHSRAQVALSVTGIAGPSGGSPDKPVGTVWFGWATPDGVWSDMQHFDGDRAAVRAATVRHSITRLMELLNPPT
;
A
#
# COMPACT_ATOMS: atom_id res chain seq x y z
N MET A 1 52.53 -27.08 -56.34
CA MET A 1 53.04 -28.35 -55.77
C MET A 1 52.67 -28.38 -54.28
N GLY A 2 52.14 -29.50 -53.78
CA GLY A 2 51.98 -29.76 -52.33
C GLY A 2 50.58 -29.57 -51.72
N ARG A 3 49.69 -30.56 -51.91
CA ARG A 3 48.48 -30.88 -51.11
C ARG A 3 48.88 -31.38 -49.68
N PRO A 4 48.02 -31.54 -48.64
CA PRO A 4 46.68 -32.17 -48.70
C PRO A 4 45.60 -31.75 -47.65
N THR A 5 44.48 -32.48 -47.72
CA THR A 5 43.12 -32.31 -47.16
C THR A 5 42.81 -32.97 -45.81
N LEU A 6 41.87 -32.34 -45.06
CA LEU A 6 40.79 -32.86 -44.15
C LEU A 6 41.18 -33.37 -42.72
N PRO A 7 40.27 -33.37 -41.69
CA PRO A 7 38.79 -33.47 -41.76
C PRO A 7 37.92 -32.61 -40.79
N ARG A 8 36.59 -32.75 -41.00
CA ARG A 8 35.40 -32.21 -40.28
C ARG A 8 35.33 -32.53 -38.78
N ALA A 9 34.72 -31.61 -38.00
CA ALA A 9 33.85 -31.95 -36.87
C ALA A 9 32.80 -30.84 -36.60
N ALA A 10 31.61 -31.25 -36.17
CA ALA A 10 30.39 -30.47 -36.03
C ALA A 10 30.40 -29.49 -34.83
N GLY A 11 29.83 -28.29 -35.01
CA GLY A 11 29.60 -27.32 -33.95
C GLY A 11 28.17 -26.79 -33.99
N ARG A 12 27.40 -27.09 -32.94
CA ARG A 12 25.97 -26.79 -32.78
C ARG A 12 25.68 -25.29 -32.63
N HIS A 13 24.50 -24.90 -33.11
CA HIS A 13 23.81 -23.63 -32.88
C HIS A 13 23.93 -23.13 -31.42
N ARG A 14 24.30 -21.86 -31.26
CA ARG A 14 24.03 -21.08 -30.05
C ARG A 14 23.10 -19.92 -30.41
N PRO A 15 21.89 -19.83 -29.84
CA PRO A 15 21.17 -18.57 -29.81
C PRO A 15 21.76 -17.68 -28.72
N PHE A 16 21.92 -16.42 -29.10
CA PHE A 16 22.24 -15.27 -28.28
C PHE A 16 21.16 -15.10 -27.19
N CYS A 17 21.55 -15.10 -25.91
CA CYS A 17 20.64 -14.86 -24.78
C CYS A 17 20.98 -13.49 -24.16
N LEU A 18 19.98 -12.62 -24.13
CA LEU A 18 20.04 -11.28 -23.53
C LEU A 18 20.20 -11.38 -22.01
N ASP A 19 21.06 -10.51 -21.50
CA ASP A 19 21.45 -10.34 -20.11
C ASP A 19 20.23 -9.97 -19.23
N GLN A 20 19.82 -10.88 -18.35
CA GLN A 20 18.86 -10.60 -17.29
C GLN A 20 19.62 -10.20 -16.03
N GLY A 21 19.61 -8.90 -15.70
CA GLY A 21 20.10 -8.38 -14.43
C GLY A 21 19.34 -9.03 -13.26
N ARG A 22 20.00 -9.95 -12.55
CA ARG A 22 19.50 -10.56 -11.32
C ARG A 22 19.67 -9.58 -10.15
N LEU A 23 18.56 -9.15 -9.55
CA LEU A 23 18.52 -8.68 -8.17
C LEU A 23 18.85 -9.87 -7.25
N GLY A 24 20.02 -9.83 -6.62
CA GLY A 24 20.51 -10.90 -5.75
C GLY A 24 19.84 -10.89 -4.38
N HIS A 25 18.72 -11.59 -4.22
CA HIS A 25 18.21 -11.97 -2.89
C HIS A 25 18.44 -13.46 -2.67
N HIS A 26 19.40 -13.80 -1.80
CA HIS A 26 19.69 -15.18 -1.43
C HIS A 26 18.74 -15.64 -0.32
N ALA A 27 17.84 -16.59 -0.63
CA ALA A 27 17.08 -17.31 0.38
C ALA A 27 18.01 -18.28 1.16
N ARG A 28 17.94 -18.24 2.50
CA ARG A 28 18.66 -19.16 3.39
C ARG A 28 17.67 -19.89 4.29
N ARG A 29 17.97 -21.15 4.63
CA ARG A 29 17.23 -21.90 5.64
C ARG A 29 17.40 -21.24 7.02
N PRO A 30 16.46 -21.46 7.97
CA PRO A 30 16.74 -21.24 9.38
C PRO A 30 17.99 -22.06 9.77
N GLY A 31 19.09 -21.40 10.13
CA GLY A 31 20.42 -22.02 10.29
C GLY A 31 21.46 -21.68 9.22
N GLY A 32 21.13 -20.83 8.23
CA GLY A 32 22.12 -20.11 7.41
C GLY A 32 22.61 -20.80 6.13
N SER A 33 22.16 -22.01 5.81
CA SER A 33 22.50 -22.67 4.53
C SER A 33 21.71 -22.10 3.35
N ARG A 34 22.36 -21.91 2.19
CA ARG A 34 21.72 -21.42 0.96
C ARG A 34 20.80 -22.49 0.38
N LEU A 35 19.62 -22.09 -0.08
CA LEU A 35 18.70 -22.96 -0.83
C LEU A 35 19.09 -22.95 -2.32
N HIS A 36 19.24 -24.13 -2.90
CA HIS A 36 19.32 -24.33 -4.34
C HIS A 36 17.97 -24.91 -4.80
N ALA A 37 17.29 -24.22 -5.71
CA ALA A 37 16.06 -24.74 -6.32
C ALA A 37 16.42 -25.70 -7.46
N ASP A 38 15.79 -26.87 -7.49
CA ASP A 38 15.85 -27.82 -8.60
C ASP A 38 14.40 -28.19 -8.97
N GLY A 39 14.00 -27.93 -10.22
CA GLY A 39 12.61 -28.07 -10.69
C GLY A 39 11.66 -26.90 -10.37
N ASP A 40 10.38 -27.08 -10.69
CA ASP A 40 9.29 -26.13 -10.39
C ASP A 40 9.04 -26.08 -8.88
N CYS A 41 9.76 -25.20 -8.20
CA CYS A 41 9.64 -24.95 -6.76
C CYS A 41 8.79 -23.71 -6.51
N HIS A 42 7.77 -23.82 -5.65
CA HIS A 42 7.10 -22.66 -5.07
C HIS A 42 7.84 -22.21 -3.80
N LEU A 43 8.13 -20.91 -3.70
CA LEU A 43 8.76 -20.30 -2.53
C LEU A 43 7.65 -19.74 -1.63
N GLU A 44 7.40 -20.37 -0.49
CA GLU A 44 6.57 -19.77 0.58
C GLU A 44 7.45 -18.88 1.46
N VAL A 45 7.15 -17.58 1.48
CA VAL A 45 7.79 -16.62 2.38
C VAL A 45 6.96 -16.54 3.66
N CYS A 46 7.36 -17.28 4.69
CA CYS A 46 6.81 -17.12 6.03
C CYS A 46 7.42 -15.89 6.72
N VAL A 47 6.66 -14.79 6.78
CA VAL A 47 6.99 -13.65 7.64
C VAL A 47 6.28 -13.86 8.98
N SER A 48 7.01 -14.34 10.00
CA SER A 48 6.46 -14.49 11.35
C SER A 48 6.81 -13.25 12.20
N ALA A 49 5.78 -12.62 12.78
CA ALA A 49 5.97 -11.51 13.70
C ALA A 49 6.50 -11.98 15.08
N THR A 50 6.21 -13.22 15.50
CA THR A 50 6.84 -13.95 16.63
C THR A 50 6.47 -15.45 16.57
N PRO A 51 7.17 -16.36 17.30
CA PRO A 51 6.91 -17.82 17.25
C PRO A 51 5.57 -18.28 17.87
N ASN A 52 4.85 -17.43 18.62
CA ASN A 52 3.76 -17.85 19.50
C ASN A 52 2.35 -17.44 19.05
N HIS A 53 2.19 -16.80 17.89
CA HIS A 53 0.86 -16.53 17.34
C HIS A 53 0.91 -16.49 15.81
N PRO A 54 0.52 -17.57 15.10
CA PRO A 54 0.39 -17.50 13.66
C PRO A 54 -0.68 -16.47 13.32
N LEU A 55 -0.32 -15.49 12.49
CA LEU A 55 -1.25 -14.53 11.94
C LEU A 55 -2.15 -15.25 10.94
N SER A 56 -3.46 -14.98 10.99
CA SER A 56 -4.38 -15.38 9.94
C SER A 56 -3.96 -14.79 8.59
N ASN A 57 -4.40 -15.40 7.49
CA ASN A 57 -4.14 -14.87 6.14
C ASN A 57 -4.62 -13.42 6.00
N GLN A 58 -5.69 -13.04 6.71
CA GLN A 58 -6.22 -11.68 6.69
C GLN A 58 -5.32 -10.69 7.44
N GLU A 59 -4.74 -11.09 8.57
CA GLU A 59 -3.75 -10.29 9.29
C GLU A 59 -2.46 -10.18 8.48
N LEU A 60 -1.94 -11.28 7.91
CA LEU A 60 -0.77 -11.27 7.02
C LEU A 60 -0.95 -10.31 5.84
N LEU A 61 -2.10 -10.36 5.17
CA LEU A 61 -2.42 -9.48 4.04
C LEU A 61 -2.56 -8.01 4.45
N ALA A 62 -2.88 -7.72 5.71
CA ALA A 62 -2.90 -6.35 6.24
C ALA A 62 -1.48 -5.86 6.61
N HIS A 63 -0.61 -6.73 7.12
CA HIS A 63 0.73 -6.35 7.57
C HIS A 63 1.75 -6.20 6.44
N ILE A 64 1.66 -7.02 5.38
CA ILE A 64 2.64 -6.97 4.27
C ILE A 64 2.67 -5.57 3.60
N PRO A 65 1.53 -4.95 3.24
CA PRO A 65 1.54 -3.60 2.67
C PRO A 65 2.15 -2.56 3.61
N SER A 66 1.81 -2.60 4.91
CA SER A 66 2.37 -1.65 5.89
C SER A 66 3.89 -1.79 6.03
N ALA A 67 4.42 -3.03 6.02
CA ALA A 67 5.84 -3.28 6.17
C ALA A 67 6.65 -2.78 4.96
N LEU A 68 6.11 -2.95 3.76
CA LEU A 68 6.72 -2.42 2.54
C LEU A 68 6.67 -0.89 2.49
N LEU A 69 5.55 -0.29 2.93
CA LEU A 69 5.44 1.16 3.06
C LEU A 69 6.45 1.72 4.07
N ALA A 70 6.63 1.04 5.21
CA ALA A 70 7.60 1.43 6.23
C ALA A 70 9.03 1.50 5.65
N ASP A 71 9.47 0.45 4.93
CA ASP A 71 10.79 0.42 4.29
C ASP A 71 10.97 1.57 3.29
N LEU A 72 9.93 1.86 2.49
CA LEU A 72 9.95 2.97 1.54
C LEU A 72 10.07 4.33 2.25
N MET A 73 9.30 4.54 3.31
CA MET A 73 9.31 5.80 4.08
C MET A 73 10.67 6.03 4.76
N LEU A 74 11.22 4.98 5.39
CA LEU A 74 12.52 5.03 6.05
C LEU A 74 13.65 5.35 5.06
N LYS A 75 13.64 4.72 3.87
CA LYS A 75 14.64 5.01 2.81
C LYS A 75 14.61 6.46 2.34
N ARG A 76 13.43 7.08 2.33
CA ARG A 76 13.25 8.49 1.94
C ARG A 76 13.40 9.48 3.09
N GLN A 77 13.54 8.99 4.32
CA GLN A 77 13.46 9.78 5.54
C GLN A 77 12.17 10.61 5.61
N TRP A 78 11.06 10.01 5.17
CA TRP A 78 9.75 10.63 5.18
C TRP A 78 8.89 10.09 6.30
N MET A 79 7.96 10.92 6.75
CA MET A 79 6.90 10.52 7.65
C MET A 79 5.54 10.54 6.94
N LEU A 80 4.68 9.62 7.35
CA LEU A 80 3.29 9.48 6.93
C LEU A 80 2.34 10.07 7.98
N THR A 81 1.28 10.72 7.52
CA THR A 81 0.07 11.00 8.32
C THR A 81 -1.18 10.41 7.67
N THR A 82 -2.21 10.12 8.45
CA THR A 82 -3.49 9.57 7.95
C THR A 82 -4.67 10.44 8.37
N ALA A 83 -5.69 10.56 7.51
CA ALA A 83 -7.00 11.13 7.85
C ALA A 83 -8.12 10.13 7.57
N GLU A 84 -8.73 9.61 8.63
CA GLU A 84 -9.62 8.46 8.57
C GLU A 84 -11.05 8.82 8.98
N SER A 85 -12.02 8.38 8.19
CA SER A 85 -13.43 8.40 8.55
C SER A 85 -13.95 6.98 8.75
N CYS A 86 -14.40 6.30 7.69
CA CYS A 86 -15.06 4.99 7.80
C CYS A 86 -14.20 3.86 8.38
N THR A 87 -12.88 3.98 8.33
CA THR A 87 -11.92 3.04 8.94
C THR A 87 -11.70 3.29 10.43
N GLY A 88 -11.99 4.49 10.95
CA GLY A 88 -11.94 4.78 12.38
C GLY A 88 -10.59 4.53 13.05
N GLY A 89 -9.48 4.84 12.36
CA GLY A 89 -8.12 4.67 12.90
C GLY A 89 -7.47 3.33 12.58
N MET A 90 -8.10 2.46 11.78
CA MET A 90 -7.52 1.17 11.41
C MET A 90 -6.25 1.31 10.56
N ILE A 91 -6.12 2.35 9.75
CA ILE A 91 -4.90 2.56 8.95
C ILE A 91 -3.76 2.98 9.87
N ALA A 92 -4.00 3.94 10.76
CA ALA A 92 -3.05 4.34 11.80
C ALA A 92 -2.64 3.12 12.64
N ALA A 93 -3.60 2.31 13.09
CA ALA A 93 -3.33 1.08 13.84
C ALA A 93 -2.43 0.12 13.05
N ALA A 94 -2.72 -0.13 11.78
CA ALA A 94 -1.92 -1.00 10.92
C ALA A 94 -0.49 -0.48 10.70
N CYS A 95 -0.28 0.85 10.69
CA CYS A 95 1.05 1.44 10.65
C CYS A 95 1.77 1.30 11.99
N THR A 96 1.09 1.57 13.10
CA THR A 96 1.70 1.58 14.44
C THR A 96 1.94 0.20 15.03
N ASP A 97 1.27 -0.84 14.52
CA ASP A 97 1.50 -2.23 14.93
C ASP A 97 2.89 -2.74 14.52
N LEU A 98 3.53 -2.07 13.55
CA LEU A 98 4.93 -2.33 13.20
C LEU A 98 5.87 -1.66 14.20
N ALA A 99 6.76 -2.47 14.78
CA ALA A 99 7.83 -1.98 15.64
C ALA A 99 8.71 -0.95 14.90
N GLY A 100 9.04 0.16 15.57
CA GLY A 100 9.80 1.26 14.96
C GLY A 100 8.96 2.24 14.14
N SER A 101 7.62 2.13 14.19
CA SER A 101 6.71 3.05 13.50
C SER A 101 6.93 4.53 13.80
N SER A 102 7.46 4.89 14.98
CA SER A 102 7.80 6.27 15.32
C SER A 102 8.82 6.94 14.38
N ALA A 103 9.58 6.16 13.61
CA ALA A 103 10.55 6.68 12.65
C ALA A 103 9.93 7.08 11.29
N TRP A 104 8.68 6.69 11.01
CA TRP A 104 8.06 6.91 9.69
C TRP A 104 6.55 7.17 9.72
N PHE A 105 5.89 7.04 10.87
CA PHE A 105 4.49 7.42 11.08
C PHE A 105 4.44 8.55 12.11
N GLU A 106 3.83 9.68 11.73
CA GLU A 106 3.82 10.89 12.56
C GLU A 106 2.55 10.99 13.41
N ARG A 107 1.37 11.01 12.76
CA ARG A 107 0.07 11.03 13.44
C ARG A 107 -1.06 10.53 12.54
N GLY A 108 -2.17 10.16 13.17
CA GLY A 108 -3.45 9.94 12.50
C GLY A 108 -4.52 10.90 13.01
N PHE A 109 -5.40 11.35 12.10
CA PHE A 109 -6.62 12.09 12.39
C PHE A 109 -7.81 11.18 12.17
N VAL A 110 -8.71 11.07 13.14
CA VAL A 110 -9.99 10.36 12.96
C VAL A 110 -11.10 11.41 12.89
N THR A 111 -11.52 11.76 11.67
CA THR A 111 -12.50 12.81 11.39
C THR A 111 -13.82 12.22 10.91
N TYR A 112 -14.50 11.52 11.83
CA TYR A 112 -15.70 10.76 11.51
C TYR A 112 -16.87 11.68 11.07
N SER A 113 -17.12 12.77 11.80
CA SER A 113 -18.17 13.75 11.48
C SER A 113 -17.73 14.75 10.40
N ASN A 114 -18.66 15.54 9.89
CA ASN A 114 -18.36 16.60 8.92
C ASN A 114 -17.66 17.78 9.58
N GLU A 115 -18.04 18.08 10.83
CA GLU A 115 -17.45 19.09 11.68
C GLU A 115 -15.99 18.73 11.95
N ALA A 116 -15.69 17.48 12.32
CA ALA A 116 -14.31 17.05 12.56
C ALA A 116 -13.42 17.17 11.30
N LYS A 117 -13.97 16.94 10.10
CA LYS A 117 -13.23 17.18 8.84
C LYS A 117 -12.89 18.65 8.67
N SER A 118 -13.80 19.54 9.06
CA SER A 118 -13.61 20.99 8.97
C SER A 118 -12.64 21.49 10.05
N ASP A 119 -12.88 21.11 11.31
CA ASP A 119 -12.13 21.61 12.48
C ASP A 119 -10.68 21.12 12.52
N MET A 120 -10.45 19.84 12.19
CA MET A 120 -9.13 19.23 12.33
C MET A 120 -8.27 19.29 11.07
N LEU A 121 -8.91 19.32 9.90
CA LEU A 121 -8.24 19.23 8.59
C LEU A 121 -8.48 20.45 7.71
N GLY A 122 -9.30 21.42 8.13
CA GLY A 122 -9.61 22.60 7.33
C GLY A 122 -10.41 22.30 6.06
N VAL A 123 -11.11 21.16 6.00
CA VAL A 123 -11.99 20.85 4.85
C VAL A 123 -13.13 21.88 4.83
N PRO A 124 -13.33 22.64 3.74
CA PRO A 124 -14.37 23.64 3.71
C PRO A 124 -15.77 23.02 3.85
N ALA A 125 -16.59 23.58 4.74
CA ALA A 125 -17.92 23.05 5.03
C ALA A 125 -18.83 23.09 3.79
N GLU A 126 -18.67 24.10 2.94
CA GLU A 126 -19.39 24.23 1.67
C GLU A 126 -19.03 23.12 0.67
N LEU A 127 -17.80 22.60 0.71
CA LEU A 127 -17.35 21.48 -0.13
C LEU A 127 -18.10 20.21 0.26
N ILE A 128 -18.24 19.97 1.56
CA ILE A 128 -19.00 18.85 2.12
C ILE A 128 -20.49 19.01 1.82
N ALA A 129 -21.04 20.21 1.95
CA ALA A 129 -22.46 20.49 1.65
C ALA A 129 -22.79 20.25 0.16
N THR A 130 -21.87 20.63 -0.74
CA THR A 130 -22.08 20.53 -2.19
C THR A 130 -21.91 19.11 -2.72
N HIS A 131 -20.86 18.39 -2.28
CA HIS A 131 -20.50 17.09 -2.86
C HIS A 131 -20.84 15.90 -1.95
N GLY A 132 -21.14 16.16 -0.68
CA GLY A 132 -21.25 15.15 0.37
C GLY A 132 -19.89 14.70 0.88
N ALA A 133 -19.86 14.19 2.12
CA ALA A 133 -18.64 13.75 2.79
C ALA A 133 -17.92 12.59 2.08
N VAL A 134 -18.66 11.75 1.35
CA VAL A 134 -18.11 10.63 0.56
C VAL A 134 -18.07 11.07 -0.90
N SER A 135 -16.99 11.75 -1.26
CA SER A 135 -16.76 12.33 -2.58
C SER A 135 -15.27 12.58 -2.82
N GLU A 136 -14.89 12.67 -4.10
CA GLU A 136 -13.53 13.02 -4.51
C GLU A 136 -13.00 14.31 -3.87
N PRO A 137 -13.67 15.48 -3.99
CA PRO A 137 -13.12 16.73 -3.49
C PRO A 137 -12.90 16.71 -1.98
N VAL A 138 -13.78 16.03 -1.21
CA VAL A 138 -13.62 15.90 0.24
C VAL A 138 -12.43 15.00 0.56
N ALA A 139 -12.23 13.87 -0.12
CA ALA A 139 -11.06 13.01 0.11
C ALA A 139 -9.75 13.74 -0.21
N ARG A 140 -9.68 14.48 -1.32
CA ARG A 140 -8.50 15.29 -1.66
C ARG A 140 -8.23 16.38 -0.62
N ALA A 141 -9.27 17.06 -0.15
CA ALA A 141 -9.18 18.08 0.89
C ALA A 141 -8.73 17.48 2.23
N MET A 142 -9.25 16.30 2.62
CA MET A 142 -8.83 15.59 3.82
C MET A 142 -7.34 15.22 3.78
N ALA A 143 -6.84 14.69 2.65
CA ALA A 143 -5.41 14.36 2.50
C ALA A 143 -4.53 15.61 2.58
N SER A 144 -4.93 16.67 1.87
CA SER A 144 -4.19 17.94 1.87
C SER A 144 -4.16 18.58 3.26
N GLY A 145 -5.31 18.61 3.93
CA GLY A 145 -5.46 19.10 5.30
C GLY A 145 -4.62 18.32 6.30
N ALA A 146 -4.63 16.99 6.22
CA ALA A 146 -3.80 16.15 7.08
C ALA A 146 -2.31 16.49 6.94
N LEU A 147 -1.84 16.68 5.70
CA LEU A 147 -0.47 17.10 5.44
C LEU A 147 -0.17 18.48 6.05
N GLN A 148 -1.06 19.46 5.84
CA GLN A 148 -0.91 20.83 6.37
C GLN A 148 -0.92 20.89 7.91
N HIS A 149 -1.64 19.99 8.58
CA HIS A 149 -1.78 19.94 10.03
C HIS A 149 -0.83 18.92 10.71
N SER A 150 0.17 18.41 9.98
CA SER A 150 1.16 17.46 10.49
C SER A 150 2.59 17.93 10.19
N ARG A 151 3.58 17.11 10.58
CA ARG A 151 4.99 17.28 10.17
C ARG A 151 5.42 16.26 9.09
N ALA A 152 4.44 15.56 8.51
CA ALA A 152 4.65 14.52 7.52
C ALA A 152 4.98 15.10 6.13
N GLN A 153 5.54 14.26 5.26
CA GLN A 153 5.78 14.57 3.85
C GLN A 153 4.71 13.92 2.95
N VAL A 154 4.03 12.90 3.48
CA VAL A 154 3.03 12.13 2.78
C VAL A 154 1.80 12.02 3.66
N ALA A 155 0.61 12.15 3.06
CA ALA A 155 -0.66 11.91 3.71
C ALA A 155 -1.51 10.96 2.88
N LEU A 156 -2.32 10.14 3.56
CA LEU A 156 -3.44 9.44 2.95
C LEU A 156 -4.72 9.79 3.69
N SER A 157 -5.86 9.71 3.01
CA SER A 157 -7.17 9.90 3.62
C SER A 157 -8.21 8.97 3.04
N VAL A 158 -9.22 8.64 3.86
CA VAL A 158 -10.34 7.79 3.46
C VAL A 158 -11.67 8.31 3.99
N THR A 159 -12.67 8.35 3.11
CA THR A 159 -14.06 8.67 3.45
C THR A 159 -15.00 7.77 2.66
N GLY A 160 -15.93 7.09 3.33
CA GLY A 160 -16.71 6.03 2.69
C GLY A 160 -17.91 5.55 3.50
N ILE A 161 -18.70 4.69 2.87
CA ILE A 161 -19.93 4.12 3.41
C ILE A 161 -19.68 2.64 3.71
N ALA A 162 -19.15 2.33 4.89
CA ALA A 162 -18.87 0.95 5.27
C ALA A 162 -20.13 0.11 5.54
N GLY A 163 -21.32 0.71 5.63
CA GLY A 163 -22.57 -0.01 5.89
C GLY A 163 -22.80 -0.37 7.37
N PRO A 164 -23.88 -1.12 7.66
CA PRO A 164 -24.81 -1.72 6.68
C PRO A 164 -25.80 -0.72 6.06
N SER A 165 -25.91 0.49 6.61
CA SER A 165 -26.78 1.57 6.11
C SER A 165 -25.97 2.78 5.63
N GLY A 166 -26.67 3.82 5.17
CA GLY A 166 -26.07 5.08 4.74
C GLY A 166 -25.74 5.16 3.24
N GLY A 167 -25.96 4.08 2.50
CA GLY A 167 -25.87 4.07 1.03
C GLY A 167 -27.07 4.72 0.35
N SER A 168 -26.89 5.04 -0.92
CA SER A 168 -27.92 5.49 -1.86
C SER A 168 -27.74 4.76 -3.20
N PRO A 169 -28.71 4.83 -4.14
CA PRO A 169 -28.53 4.24 -5.47
C PRO A 169 -27.25 4.72 -6.19
N ASP A 170 -26.90 6.00 -6.05
CA ASP A 170 -25.73 6.59 -6.71
C ASP A 170 -24.41 6.36 -5.94
N LYS A 171 -24.50 6.14 -4.62
CA LYS A 171 -23.37 5.88 -3.72
C LYS A 171 -23.73 4.73 -2.78
N PRO A 172 -23.68 3.47 -3.25
CA PRO A 172 -24.08 2.32 -2.46
C PRO A 172 -23.16 2.08 -1.27
N VAL A 173 -23.62 1.26 -0.33
CA VAL A 173 -22.75 0.68 0.71
C VAL A 173 -21.55 -0.01 0.05
N GLY A 174 -20.37 0.20 0.61
CA GLY A 174 -19.10 -0.23 0.04
C GLY A 174 -18.36 0.85 -0.74
N THR A 175 -19.01 1.98 -1.06
CA THR A 175 -18.36 3.11 -1.76
C THR A 175 -17.37 3.80 -0.83
N VAL A 176 -16.10 3.90 -1.25
CA VAL A 176 -15.04 4.59 -0.51
C VAL A 176 -14.22 5.45 -1.45
N TRP A 177 -14.04 6.71 -1.07
CA TRP A 177 -13.13 7.64 -1.71
C TRP A 177 -11.83 7.74 -0.91
N PHE A 178 -10.75 7.83 -1.66
CA PHE A 178 -9.39 7.91 -1.17
C PHE A 178 -8.74 9.21 -1.64
N GLY A 179 -7.85 9.75 -0.82
CA GLY A 179 -6.98 10.85 -1.22
C GLY A 179 -5.55 10.57 -0.76
N TRP A 180 -4.57 10.88 -1.59
CA TRP A 180 -3.15 10.81 -1.23
C TRP A 180 -2.50 12.14 -1.56
N ALA A 181 -1.78 12.73 -0.60
CA ALA A 181 -0.96 13.90 -0.82
C ALA A 181 0.52 13.49 -0.66
N THR A 182 1.33 13.77 -1.67
CA THR A 182 2.77 13.52 -1.65
C THR A 182 3.48 14.76 -2.20
N PRO A 183 4.82 14.81 -2.19
CA PRO A 183 5.55 15.93 -2.78
C PRO A 183 5.25 16.18 -4.27
N ASP A 184 4.81 15.17 -5.01
CA ASP A 184 4.54 15.30 -6.46
C ASP A 184 3.11 15.79 -6.76
N GLY A 185 2.24 15.91 -5.75
CA GLY A 185 0.87 16.37 -5.93
C GLY A 185 -0.16 15.71 -5.01
N VAL A 186 -1.43 15.76 -5.44
CA VAL A 186 -2.55 15.16 -4.73
C VAL A 186 -3.33 14.28 -5.70
N TRP A 187 -3.54 13.02 -5.33
CA TRP A 187 -4.29 12.01 -6.09
C TRP A 187 -5.54 11.59 -5.34
N SER A 188 -6.48 11.02 -6.08
CA SER A 188 -7.73 10.49 -5.57
C SER A 188 -8.11 9.25 -6.36
N ASP A 189 -8.86 8.36 -5.72
CA ASP A 189 -9.49 7.21 -6.36
C ASP A 189 -10.78 6.86 -5.61
N MET A 190 -11.67 6.14 -6.29
CA MET A 190 -12.90 5.60 -5.75
C MET A 190 -12.93 4.09 -5.95
N GLN A 191 -13.24 3.37 -4.88
CA GLN A 191 -13.48 1.94 -4.93
C GLN A 191 -14.86 1.61 -4.39
N HIS A 192 -15.44 0.54 -4.95
CA HIS A 192 -16.61 -0.09 -4.41
C HIS A 192 -16.22 -1.48 -3.91
N PHE A 193 -16.32 -1.70 -2.59
CA PHE A 193 -16.02 -2.99 -1.98
C PHE A 193 -17.28 -3.75 -1.61
N ASP A 194 -17.27 -5.05 -1.89
CA ASP A 194 -18.29 -5.98 -1.44
C ASP A 194 -18.08 -6.42 0.01
N GLY A 195 -19.14 -6.97 0.60
CA GLY A 195 -19.13 -7.59 1.92
C GLY A 195 -19.74 -6.72 3.01
N ASP A 196 -19.57 -7.17 4.25
CA ASP A 196 -20.07 -6.47 5.42
C ASP A 196 -19.17 -5.29 5.83
N ARG A 197 -19.56 -4.59 6.90
CA ARG A 197 -18.81 -3.45 7.42
C ARG A 197 -17.36 -3.76 7.75
N ALA A 198 -17.07 -4.96 8.24
CA ALA A 198 -15.70 -5.35 8.58
C ALA A 198 -14.88 -5.60 7.31
N ALA A 199 -15.45 -6.31 6.33
CA ALA A 199 -14.82 -6.57 5.04
C ALA A 199 -14.49 -5.28 4.28
N VAL A 200 -15.45 -4.34 4.20
CA VAL A 200 -15.25 -3.04 3.53
C VAL A 200 -14.12 -2.25 4.19
N ARG A 201 -14.10 -2.17 5.53
CA ARG A 201 -13.03 -1.46 6.27
C ARG A 201 -11.67 -2.11 6.08
N ALA A 202 -11.59 -3.44 6.11
CA ALA A 202 -10.33 -4.17 5.88
C ALA A 202 -9.81 -3.98 4.44
N ALA A 203 -10.70 -4.03 3.45
CA ALA A 203 -10.35 -3.75 2.06
C ALA A 203 -9.88 -2.31 1.86
N THR A 204 -10.53 -1.36 2.54
CA THR A 204 -10.14 0.07 2.54
C THR A 204 -8.70 0.26 3.04
N VAL A 205 -8.37 -0.34 4.19
CA VAL A 205 -7.00 -0.24 4.75
C VAL A 205 -5.97 -0.76 3.74
N ARG A 206 -6.18 -1.98 3.24
CA ARG A 206 -5.27 -2.60 2.27
C ARG A 206 -5.08 -1.75 1.02
N HIS A 207 -6.19 -1.33 0.39
CA HIS A 207 -6.14 -0.52 -0.83
C HIS A 207 -5.43 0.82 -0.59
N SER A 208 -5.72 1.50 0.52
CA SER A 208 -5.12 2.81 0.84
C SER A 208 -3.59 2.77 0.91
N ILE A 209 -3.04 1.71 1.50
CA ILE A 209 -1.59 1.52 1.67
C ILE A 209 -0.95 1.04 0.37
N THR A 210 -1.55 0.05 -0.30
CA THR A 210 -1.04 -0.47 -1.59
C THR A 210 -0.94 0.65 -2.63
N ARG A 211 -2.00 1.43 -2.80
CA ARG A 211 -2.02 2.49 -3.80
C ARG A 211 -1.04 3.61 -3.48
N LEU A 212 -0.83 3.93 -2.19
CA LEU A 212 0.20 4.89 -1.80
C LEU A 212 1.60 4.42 -2.23
N MET A 213 1.94 3.13 -2.03
CA MET A 213 3.23 2.60 -2.44
C MET A 213 3.43 2.71 -3.96
N GLU A 214 2.40 2.41 -4.75
CA GLU A 214 2.45 2.54 -6.22
C GLU A 214 2.67 3.99 -6.66
N LEU A 215 2.00 4.96 -6.02
CA LEU A 215 2.18 6.38 -6.31
C LEU A 215 3.60 6.85 -5.98
N LEU A 216 4.19 6.31 -4.93
CA LEU A 216 5.54 6.69 -4.50
C LEU A 216 6.64 5.96 -5.28
N ASN A 217 6.35 4.82 -5.89
CA ASN A 217 7.29 4.04 -6.68
C ASN A 217 6.68 3.68 -8.05
N PRO A 218 6.48 4.67 -8.93
CA PRO A 218 5.91 4.42 -10.25
C PRO A 218 6.81 3.45 -11.04
N PRO A 219 6.22 2.49 -11.80
CA PRO A 219 7.00 1.64 -12.68
C PRO A 219 7.79 2.52 -13.66
N THR A 220 9.08 2.18 -13.82
CA THR A 220 10.00 2.85 -14.75
C THR A 220 9.76 2.41 -16.18
#